data_AF-A0A2K5CMX2-F1
#
_entry.id   AF-A0A2K5CMX2-F1
#
_cell.length_a   1.000
_cell.length_b   1.000
_cell.length_c   1.000
_cell.angle_alpha   90.00
_cell.angle_beta   90.00
_cell.angle_gamma   90.00
#
_symmetry.space_group_name_H-M   'P 1'
#
loop_
_entity.id
_entity.type
_entity.pdbx_description
1 polymer ?
#
loop_
_entity_poly.entity_id
_entity_poly.type
_entity_poly.pdbx_seq_one_letter_code
_entity_poly.pdbx_strand_id
1 'polypeptide(L)'
;MILLEVNNRIIEETLALKFENAAAGNKPEAVEVTFADFDGVLYHISNPNGDKTKVMVSISLKFYKELQAHGADELLKRVYGSFLVNPESGYNVSLLYDLENLPASKDSIVHQAGMLKRNCFASVFEKYFQFQEEGKEGENRAVIHYRDDETM
;
A
#
# COMPACT_ATOMS: atom_id res chain seq x y z
N MET A 1 2.46 5.72 -23.92
CA MET A 1 1.72 4.88 -22.97
C MET A 1 0.24 5.24 -23.08
N ILE A 2 -0.64 4.28 -23.40
CA ILE A 2 -2.09 4.54 -23.63
C ILE A 2 -2.89 4.33 -22.34
N LEU A 3 -2.65 3.21 -21.64
CA LEU A 3 -3.22 2.92 -20.33
C LEU A 3 -2.30 3.45 -19.23
N LEU A 4 -2.87 3.97 -18.15
CA LEU A 4 -2.09 4.38 -16.98
C LEU A 4 -1.48 3.14 -16.29
N GLU A 5 -0.25 3.30 -15.82
CA GLU A 5 0.39 2.31 -14.96
C GLU A 5 -0.30 2.27 -13.59
N VAL A 6 -0.39 1.08 -13.02
CA VAL A 6 -1.10 0.83 -11.75
C VAL A 6 -0.13 0.86 -10.57
N ASN A 7 1.09 0.37 -10.79
CA ASN A 7 2.15 0.35 -9.80
C ASN A 7 2.78 1.73 -9.64
N ASN A 8 3.10 2.09 -8.41
CA ASN A 8 3.84 3.30 -8.12
C ASN A 8 5.35 3.07 -8.32
N ARG A 9 5.92 3.69 -9.35
CA ARG A 9 7.35 3.56 -9.68
C ARG A 9 8.28 4.02 -8.55
N ILE A 10 7.92 5.07 -7.81
CA ILE A 10 8.76 5.59 -6.73
C ILE A 10 8.90 4.53 -5.63
N ILE A 11 7.80 3.86 -5.26
CA ILE A 11 7.84 2.75 -4.29
C ILE A 11 8.71 1.61 -4.82
N GLU A 12 8.45 1.15 -6.04
CA GLU A 12 9.14 -0.02 -6.59
C GLU A 12 10.64 0.23 -6.74
N GLU A 13 11.04 1.36 -7.33
CA GLU A 13 12.44 1.73 -7.53
C GLU A 13 13.17 1.94 -6.20
N THR A 14 12.53 2.59 -5.22
CA THR A 14 13.12 2.82 -3.89
C THR A 14 13.35 1.49 -3.16
N LEU A 15 12.34 0.62 -3.12
CA LEU A 15 12.47 -0.67 -2.44
C LEU A 15 13.44 -1.60 -3.15
N ALA A 16 13.39 -1.68 -4.48
CA ALA A 16 14.33 -2.49 -5.26
C ALA A 16 15.79 -2.10 -4.96
N LEU A 17 16.11 -0.80 -4.99
CA LEU A 17 17.45 -0.30 -4.67
C LEU A 17 17.87 -0.65 -3.24
N LYS A 18 16.96 -0.52 -2.25
CA LYS A 18 17.28 -0.86 -0.86
C LYS A 18 17.47 -2.37 -0.66
N PHE A 19 16.67 -3.19 -1.32
CA PHE A 19 16.74 -4.65 -1.22
C PHE A 19 17.95 -5.23 -1.95
N GLU A 20 18.37 -4.63 -3.06
CA GLU A 20 19.60 -4.98 -3.78
C GLU A 20 20.83 -4.67 -2.94
N ASN A 21 20.91 -3.46 -2.38
CA ASN A 21 22.00 -3.07 -1.49
C ASN A 21 22.09 -3.97 -0.24
N ALA A 22 20.95 -4.30 0.38
CA ALA A 22 20.91 -5.25 1.49
C ALA A 22 21.37 -6.65 1.06
N ALA A 23 21.02 -7.11 -0.15
CA ALA A 23 21.49 -8.39 -0.70
C ALA A 23 23.01 -8.47 -0.82
N ALA A 24 23.62 -7.37 -1.26
CA ALA A 24 25.05 -7.26 -1.48
C ALA A 24 25.84 -7.16 -0.16
N GLY A 25 25.17 -7.07 0.99
CA GLY A 25 25.81 -6.82 2.29
C GLY A 25 26.35 -5.40 2.42
N ASN A 26 25.84 -4.45 1.61
CA ASN A 26 26.22 -3.05 1.71
C ASN A 26 25.65 -2.45 3.01
N LYS A 27 26.30 -1.37 3.47
CA LYS A 27 25.83 -0.65 4.65
C LYS A 27 24.42 -0.08 4.40
N PRO A 28 23.46 -0.25 5.33
CA PRO A 28 22.13 0.32 5.18
C PRO A 28 22.18 1.86 5.16
N GLU A 29 21.69 2.42 4.05
CA GLU A 29 21.63 3.86 3.82
C GLU A 29 20.26 4.41 4.23
N ALA A 30 20.28 5.59 4.85
CA ALA A 30 19.06 6.26 5.26
C ALA A 30 18.13 6.53 4.06
N VAL A 31 16.83 6.57 4.32
CA VAL A 31 15.79 6.91 3.34
C VAL A 31 14.73 7.75 4.02
N GLU A 32 14.36 8.83 3.34
CA GLU A 32 13.30 9.77 3.74
C GLU A 32 12.76 10.37 2.45
N VAL A 33 11.57 9.94 2.03
CA VAL A 33 10.96 10.35 0.77
C VAL A 33 9.47 10.58 0.98
N THR A 34 9.00 11.80 0.71
CA THR A 34 7.57 12.12 0.66
C THR A 34 7.17 12.39 -0.79
N PHE A 35 6.13 11.73 -1.25
CA PHE A 35 5.64 11.87 -2.63
C PHE A 35 4.15 11.59 -2.71
N ALA A 36 3.53 11.88 -3.85
CA ALA A 36 2.09 11.75 -4.06
C ALA A 36 1.76 10.75 -5.18
N ASP A 37 0.48 10.41 -5.26
CA ASP A 37 -0.14 9.66 -6.36
C ASP A 37 -1.42 10.41 -6.80
N PHE A 38 -2.14 9.87 -7.79
CA PHE A 38 -3.44 10.39 -8.18
C PHE A 38 -4.45 10.34 -7.01
N ASP A 39 -5.54 11.09 -7.12
CA ASP A 39 -6.66 11.10 -6.15
C ASP A 39 -6.27 11.64 -4.76
N GLY A 40 -5.27 12.52 -4.70
CA GLY A 40 -4.85 13.17 -3.45
C GLY A 40 -4.18 12.23 -2.46
N VAL A 41 -3.67 11.09 -2.94
CA VAL A 41 -2.93 10.13 -2.12
C VAL A 41 -1.54 10.67 -1.81
N LEU A 42 -1.13 10.53 -0.55
CA LEU A 42 0.21 10.89 -0.08
C LEU A 42 0.93 9.65 0.44
N TYR A 43 2.18 9.49 0.02
CA TYR A 43 3.07 8.44 0.48
C TYR A 43 4.24 9.00 1.28
N HIS A 44 4.77 8.16 2.16
CA HIS A 44 5.98 8.42 2.91
C HIS A 44 6.81 7.15 3.03
N ILE A 45 8.08 7.22 2.64
CA ILE A 45 9.06 6.15 2.82
C ILE A 45 10.13 6.66 3.77
N SER A 46 10.30 5.99 4.92
CA SER A 46 11.21 6.44 5.98
C SER A 46 11.85 5.28 6.73
N ASN A 47 12.87 5.60 7.52
CA ASN A 47 13.44 4.67 8.51
C ASN A 47 12.79 4.92 9.89
N PRO A 48 11.92 4.03 10.38
CA PRO A 48 11.23 4.26 11.65
C PRO A 48 12.22 4.31 12.81
N ASN A 49 12.08 5.31 13.69
CA ASN A 49 12.98 5.55 14.83
C ASN A 49 14.45 5.77 14.44
N GLY A 50 14.74 6.09 13.17
CA GLY A 50 16.11 6.22 12.65
C GLY A 50 16.82 4.88 12.41
N ASP A 51 16.11 3.75 12.48
CA ASP A 51 16.66 2.42 12.24
C ASP A 51 16.83 2.16 10.74
N LYS A 52 18.07 2.27 10.25
CA LYS A 52 18.39 2.15 8.82
C LYS A 52 18.19 0.75 8.26
N THR A 53 18.07 -0.27 9.11
CA THR A 53 17.79 -1.64 8.66
C THR A 53 16.31 -1.86 8.37
N LYS A 54 15.44 -0.91 8.75
CA LYS A 54 14.01 -0.99 8.52
C LYS A 54 13.56 0.08 7.56
N VAL A 55 12.78 -0.31 6.56
CA VAL A 55 12.18 0.62 5.60
C VAL A 55 10.67 0.55 5.78
N MET A 56 10.06 1.67 6.18
CA MET A 56 8.62 1.82 6.30
C MET A 56 8.07 2.50 5.06
N VAL A 57 6.95 2.00 4.53
CA VAL A 57 6.18 2.62 3.44
C VAL A 57 4.78 2.88 3.94
N SER A 58 4.42 4.15 4.09
CA SER A 58 3.14 4.61 4.61
C SER A 58 2.33 5.29 3.52
N ILE A 59 1.01 5.09 3.54
CA ILE A 59 0.05 5.71 2.61
C ILE A 59 -1.06 6.42 3.40
N SER A 60 -1.41 7.62 2.93
CA SER A 60 -2.51 8.44 3.45
C SER A 60 -3.52 8.71 2.33
N LEU A 61 -4.78 8.38 2.60
CA LEU A 61 -5.94 8.61 1.76
C LEU A 61 -7.06 9.22 2.62
N LYS A 62 -7.62 10.36 2.20
CA LYS A 62 -8.68 11.05 2.95
C LYS A 62 -9.91 10.17 3.19
N PHE A 63 -10.22 9.30 2.23
CA PHE A 63 -11.39 8.41 2.20
C PHE A 63 -11.09 6.99 2.71
N TYR A 64 -9.95 6.74 3.37
CA TYR A 64 -9.61 5.39 3.84
C TYR A 64 -10.67 4.79 4.76
N LYS A 65 -11.34 5.61 5.57
CA LYS A 65 -12.41 5.14 6.47
C LYS A 65 -13.61 4.56 5.72
N GLU A 66 -13.90 5.08 4.54
CA GLU A 66 -14.98 4.57 3.68
C GLU A 66 -14.58 3.21 3.10
N LEU A 67 -13.35 3.09 2.60
CA LEU A 67 -12.80 1.79 2.17
C LEU A 67 -12.77 0.76 3.31
N GLN A 68 -12.40 1.19 4.51
CA GLN A 68 -12.38 0.33 5.70
C GLN A 68 -13.78 -0.24 6.02
N ALA A 69 -14.85 0.53 5.83
CA ALA A 69 -16.23 0.05 5.98
C ALA A 69 -16.62 -1.05 4.95
N HIS A 70 -15.82 -1.21 3.90
CA HIS A 70 -16.00 -2.22 2.85
C HIS A 70 -14.92 -3.31 2.85
N GLY A 71 -14.16 -3.46 3.95
CA GLY A 71 -13.28 -4.61 4.16
C GLY A 71 -11.81 -4.40 3.75
N ALA A 72 -11.34 -3.16 3.74
CA ALA A 72 -9.96 -2.84 3.40
C ALA A 72 -8.95 -3.56 4.30
N ASP A 73 -9.16 -3.57 5.62
CA ASP A 73 -8.19 -4.13 6.56
C ASP A 73 -8.01 -5.64 6.38
N GLU A 74 -9.09 -6.37 6.12
CA GLU A 74 -9.07 -7.82 5.88
C GLU A 74 -8.30 -8.15 4.60
N LEU A 75 -8.55 -7.40 3.53
CA LEU A 75 -7.84 -7.56 2.26
C LEU A 75 -6.36 -7.24 2.43
N LEU A 76 -6.02 -6.11 3.04
CA LEU A 76 -4.64 -5.68 3.23
C LEU A 76 -3.87 -6.68 4.10
N LYS A 77 -4.51 -7.23 5.15
CA LYS A 77 -3.91 -8.28 5.99
C LYS A 77 -3.66 -9.57 5.21
N ARG A 78 -4.55 -9.93 4.28
CA ARG A 78 -4.38 -11.09 3.39
C ARG A 78 -3.24 -10.89 2.38
N VAL A 79 -3.11 -9.68 1.83
CA VAL A 79 -2.10 -9.36 0.80
C VAL A 79 -0.71 -9.18 1.40
N TYR A 80 -0.58 -8.36 2.46
CA TYR A 80 0.72 -7.96 3.00
C TYR A 80 1.16 -8.79 4.21
N GLY A 81 0.24 -9.51 4.86
CA GLY A 81 0.56 -10.45 5.94
C GLY A 81 1.44 -9.82 7.03
N SER A 82 2.65 -10.35 7.18
CA SER A 82 3.63 -9.91 8.18
C SER A 82 4.25 -8.54 7.90
N PHE A 83 4.17 -8.03 6.67
CA PHE A 83 4.68 -6.70 6.32
C PHE A 83 3.74 -5.59 6.80
N LEU A 84 2.45 -5.87 7.00
CA LEU A 84 1.49 -4.90 7.49
C LEU A 84 1.70 -4.66 8.99
N VAL A 85 1.93 -3.41 9.36
CA VAL A 85 2.15 -2.99 10.76
C VAL A 85 1.15 -1.91 11.18
N ASN A 86 1.23 -1.49 12.45
CA ASN A 86 0.47 -0.34 12.91
C ASN A 86 0.83 0.90 12.06
N PRO A 87 -0.17 1.68 11.62
CA PRO A 87 0.07 2.80 10.73
C PRO A 87 0.91 3.88 11.41
N GLU A 88 1.78 4.50 10.62
CA GLU A 88 2.51 5.71 11.00
C GLU A 88 1.54 6.84 11.35
N SER A 89 1.92 7.68 12.32
CA SER A 89 1.10 8.82 12.72
C SER A 89 0.83 9.75 11.54
N GLY A 90 -0.45 9.98 11.22
CA GLY A 90 -0.87 10.80 10.08
C GLY A 90 -1.09 10.00 8.78
N TYR A 91 -0.87 8.70 8.80
CA TYR A 91 -1.11 7.79 7.67
C TYR A 91 -2.17 6.74 8.04
N ASN A 92 -2.71 6.07 7.03
CA ASN A 92 -3.79 5.10 7.21
C ASN A 92 -3.27 3.66 7.23
N VAL A 93 -2.26 3.36 6.42
CA VAL A 93 -1.67 2.03 6.27
C VAL A 93 -0.17 2.18 6.20
N SER A 94 0.57 1.30 6.89
CA SER A 94 2.02 1.25 6.83
C SER A 94 2.51 -0.19 6.65
N LEU A 95 3.45 -0.35 5.73
CA LEU A 95 4.20 -1.57 5.49
C LEU A 95 5.61 -1.42 6.05
N LEU A 96 6.13 -2.46 6.69
CA LEU A 96 7.47 -2.47 7.24
C LEU A 96 8.28 -3.61 6.64
N TYR A 97 9.43 -3.26 6.06
CA TYR A 97 10.38 -4.19 5.50
C TYR A 97 11.67 -4.17 6.33
N ASP A 98 12.02 -5.34 6.84
CA ASP A 98 13.30 -5.56 7.52
C ASP A 98 14.35 -6.01 6.50
N LEU A 99 15.37 -5.18 6.29
CA LEU A 99 16.46 -5.44 5.33
C LEU A 99 17.34 -6.62 5.76
N GLU A 100 17.33 -6.99 7.05
CA GLU A 100 18.07 -8.15 7.56
C GLU A 100 17.29 -9.46 7.36
N ASN A 101 15.98 -9.38 7.12
CA ASN A 101 15.10 -10.53 6.99
C ASN A 101 14.20 -10.44 5.75
N LEU A 102 14.82 -10.32 4.57
CA LEU A 102 14.12 -10.29 3.29
C LEU A 102 13.86 -11.71 2.74
N PRO A 103 12.70 -11.96 2.12
CA PRO A 103 12.44 -13.21 1.42
C PRO A 103 13.31 -13.35 0.17
N ALA A 104 13.47 -14.58 -0.32
CA ALA A 104 14.23 -14.86 -1.54
C ALA A 104 13.63 -14.18 -2.79
N SER A 105 12.30 -14.13 -2.90
CA SER A 105 11.60 -13.49 -4.03
C SER A 105 11.32 -12.00 -3.72
N LYS A 106 12.34 -11.17 -3.95
CA LYS A 106 12.28 -9.72 -3.72
C LYS A 106 11.33 -9.01 -4.70
N ASP A 107 11.31 -9.43 -5.95
CA ASP A 107 10.49 -8.78 -6.98
C ASP A 107 9.00 -8.85 -6.66
N SER A 108 8.55 -9.98 -6.08
CA SER A 108 7.14 -10.15 -5.71
C SER A 108 6.71 -9.17 -4.61
N ILE A 109 7.53 -8.99 -3.57
CA ILE A 109 7.21 -8.05 -2.48
C ILE A 109 7.32 -6.59 -2.92
N VAL A 110 8.28 -6.26 -3.80
CA VAL A 110 8.42 -4.93 -4.38
C VAL A 110 7.18 -4.60 -5.21
N HIS A 111 6.75 -5.53 -6.06
CA HIS A 111 5.57 -5.33 -6.89
C HIS A 111 4.29 -5.18 -6.07
N GLN A 112 4.10 -6.01 -5.03
CA GLN A 112 2.96 -5.86 -4.12
C GLN A 112 2.97 -4.51 -3.40
N ALA A 113 4.14 -4.03 -2.95
CA ALA A 113 4.26 -2.71 -2.35
C ALA A 113 3.89 -1.58 -3.34
N GLY A 114 4.32 -1.71 -4.60
CA GLY A 114 3.97 -0.77 -5.68
C GLY A 114 2.46 -0.66 -5.93
N MET A 115 1.69 -1.70 -5.60
CA MET A 115 0.23 -1.75 -5.74
C MET A 115 -0.54 -1.27 -4.49
N LEU A 116 0.11 -0.59 -3.54
CA LEU A 116 -0.49 -0.24 -2.25
C LEU A 116 -1.82 0.52 -2.36
N LYS A 117 -1.87 1.60 -3.15
CA LYS A 117 -3.13 2.31 -3.43
C LYS A 117 -4.18 1.38 -4.05
N ARG A 118 -3.83 0.62 -5.10
CA ARG A 118 -4.74 -0.31 -5.77
C ARG A 118 -5.33 -1.31 -4.78
N ASN A 119 -4.52 -1.86 -3.89
CA ASN A 119 -4.95 -2.84 -2.91
C ASN A 119 -5.84 -2.23 -1.82
N CYS A 120 -5.65 -0.95 -1.45
CA CYS A 120 -6.61 -0.25 -0.59
C CYS A 120 -8.00 -0.18 -1.24
N PHE A 121 -8.05 0.18 -2.54
CA PHE A 121 -9.30 0.27 -3.30
C PHE A 121 -9.94 -1.08 -3.60
N ALA A 122 -9.16 -2.15 -3.76
CA ALA A 122 -9.67 -3.44 -4.22
C ALA A 122 -10.79 -4.02 -3.34
N SER A 123 -10.81 -3.70 -2.05
CA SER A 123 -11.74 -4.24 -1.05
C SER A 123 -13.21 -3.99 -1.40
N VAL A 124 -13.54 -2.77 -1.79
CA VAL A 124 -14.92 -2.42 -2.17
C VAL A 124 -15.35 -3.20 -3.41
N PHE A 125 -14.48 -3.43 -4.37
CA PHE A 125 -14.83 -4.20 -5.57
C PHE A 125 -15.02 -5.68 -5.25
N GLU A 126 -14.09 -6.29 -4.52
CA GLU A 126 -14.18 -7.71 -4.13
C GLU A 126 -15.47 -8.00 -3.35
N LYS A 127 -15.85 -7.12 -2.40
CA LYS A 127 -17.08 -7.24 -1.63
C LYS A 127 -18.33 -7.30 -2.52
N TYR A 128 -18.46 -6.38 -3.48
CA TYR A 128 -19.66 -6.32 -4.32
C TYR A 128 -19.67 -7.37 -5.43
N PHE A 129 -18.49 -7.81 -5.90
CA PHE A 129 -18.40 -8.98 -6.77
C PHE A 129 -18.87 -10.24 -6.04
N GLN A 130 -18.47 -10.42 -4.77
CA GLN A 130 -18.94 -11.53 -3.96
C GLN A 130 -20.46 -11.48 -3.71
N PHE A 131 -21.03 -10.30 -3.44
CA PHE A 131 -22.50 -10.16 -3.34
C PHE A 131 -23.22 -10.59 -4.61
N GLN A 132 -22.70 -10.21 -5.78
CA GLN A 132 -23.27 -10.62 -7.05
C GLN A 132 -23.15 -12.14 -7.27
N GLU A 133 -21.98 -12.72 -6.98
CA GLU A 133 -21.72 -14.17 -7.11
C GLU A 133 -22.64 -15.00 -6.20
N GLU A 134 -22.89 -14.54 -4.98
CA GLU A 134 -23.76 -15.19 -4.00
C GLU A 134 -25.27 -14.92 -4.24
N GLY A 135 -25.62 -14.09 -5.23
CA GLY A 135 -27.01 -13.69 -5.49
C GLY A 135 -27.64 -12.83 -4.39
N LYS A 136 -26.83 -12.09 -3.62
CA LYS A 136 -27.29 -11.18 -2.56
C LYS A 136 -27.72 -9.85 -3.18
N GLU A 137 -29.03 -9.72 -3.38
CA GLU A 137 -29.67 -8.49 -3.88
C GLU A 137 -30.13 -7.57 -2.74
N GLY A 138 -30.28 -6.27 -3.02
CA GLY A 138 -30.81 -5.30 -2.06
C GLY A 138 -29.82 -4.78 -1.02
N GLU A 139 -28.55 -5.17 -1.10
CA GLU A 139 -27.48 -4.63 -0.27
C GLU A 139 -27.27 -3.13 -0.52
N ASN A 140 -26.88 -2.40 0.53
CA ASN A 140 -26.60 -0.97 0.41
C ASN A 140 -25.45 -0.75 -0.58
N ARG A 141 -25.56 0.26 -1.45
CA ARG A 141 -24.47 0.70 -2.32
C ARG A 141 -23.30 1.27 -1.51
N ALA A 142 -22.08 1.09 -2.02
CA ALA A 142 -20.92 1.82 -1.52
C ALA A 142 -20.97 3.26 -2.01
N VAL A 143 -20.36 4.16 -1.24
CA VAL A 143 -20.15 5.56 -1.61
C VAL A 143 -18.74 5.91 -1.16
N ILE A 144 -17.84 6.14 -2.11
CA ILE A 144 -16.43 6.44 -1.87
C ILE A 144 -16.07 7.81 -2.45
N HIS A 145 -15.76 8.77 -1.60
CA HIS A 145 -15.35 10.12 -1.97
C HIS A 145 -13.85 10.15 -2.31
N TYR A 146 -13.50 9.54 -3.45
CA TYR A 146 -12.10 9.36 -3.87
C TYR A 146 -11.39 10.70 -4.16
N ARG A 147 -12.13 11.79 -4.37
CA ARG A 147 -11.63 13.17 -4.39
C ARG A 147 -12.56 14.08 -3.60
N ASP A 148 -12.11 15.28 -3.26
CA ASP A 148 -12.87 16.21 -2.42
C ASP A 148 -14.24 16.59 -3.04
N ASP A 149 -14.35 16.55 -4.36
CA ASP A 149 -15.52 16.92 -5.16
C ASP A 149 -15.99 15.83 -6.14
N GLU A 150 -15.45 14.61 -6.04
CA GLU A 150 -15.87 13.47 -6.88
C GLU A 150 -16.19 12.24 -6.02
N THR A 151 -17.15 11.43 -6.47
CA THR A 151 -17.67 10.28 -5.70
C THR A 151 -17.89 9.08 -6.62
N MET A 152 -17.50 7.91 -6.14
CA MET A 152 -17.73 6.61 -6.76
C MET A 152 -18.79 5.83 -6.00
#